data_AF-A0A812LWI8-F1
#
_entry.id   AF-A0A812LWI8-F1
#
_cell.length_a   1.000
_cell.length_b   1.000
_cell.length_c   1.000
_cell.angle_alpha   90.00
_cell.angle_beta   90.00
_cell.angle_gamma   90.00
#
_symmetry.space_group_name_H-M   'P 1'
#
loop_
_entity.id
_entity.type
_entity.pdbx_description
1 polymer ?
#
loop_
_entity_poly.entity_id
_entity_poly.type
_entity_poly.pdbx_seq_one_letter_code
_entity_poly.pdbx_strand_id
1 'polypeptide(L)'
;MSWASLLGSGSTKQSQLYIWAAWHKSFSKETNDDLWSLLLWSFESLWSGVFPKKDWRGYDFDPHSPEGQRAGQYLADGYRAVLVASCGDLDYMAQFQGLPRWNSNSPCCLCQCQKKGDRSWHCFAADAAWRTTLWTPAAWKAWPSRSTNKMFQKDLYSVLVVHFDLMHCRYLGYLQQLYGSVFWVLCEETMQGSPSDNLHELWNFLKTYQSTHKVHSPYSQRLNKVSMYKKKTDYPKLRGKAAEIKDMAAAVRAMWAHFGVPGQDFQEIGLLLDLTCKFEEILE
;
A
#
# COMPACT_ATOMS: atom_id res chain seq x y z
N MET A 1 3.46 -14.37 3.29
CA MET A 1 2.07 -14.17 3.73
C MET A 1 1.98 -14.40 5.22
N SER A 2 1.45 -13.42 5.93
CA SER A 2 1.11 -13.49 7.35
C SER A 2 -0.32 -13.00 7.53
N TRP A 3 -0.95 -13.39 8.62
CA TRP A 3 -2.27 -12.90 9.03
C TRP A 3 -2.12 -12.08 10.30
N ALA A 4 -3.02 -11.12 10.47
CA ALA A 4 -3.15 -10.37 11.72
C ALA A 4 -4.62 -10.11 11.99
N SER A 5 -4.98 -9.99 13.26
CA SER A 5 -6.27 -9.43 13.62
C SER A 5 -6.26 -7.93 13.36
N LEU A 6 -7.32 -7.39 12.75
CA LEU A 6 -7.50 -5.93 12.65
C LEU A 6 -7.67 -5.26 14.01
N LEU A 7 -8.06 -6.04 15.02
CA LEU A 7 -8.22 -5.59 16.41
C LEU A 7 -7.00 -5.94 17.26
N GLY A 8 -5.95 -6.51 16.65
CA GLY A 8 -4.73 -6.92 17.36
C GLY A 8 -3.84 -5.72 17.66
N SER A 9 -3.34 -5.64 18.89
CA SER A 9 -2.35 -4.66 19.32
C SER A 9 -1.02 -5.34 19.66
N GLY A 10 0.09 -4.63 19.48
CA GLY A 10 1.42 -5.08 19.89
C GLY A 10 2.42 -5.12 18.74
N SER A 11 3.63 -5.59 19.04
CA SER A 11 4.68 -5.70 18.03
C SER A 11 4.28 -6.65 16.90
N THR A 12 4.89 -6.50 15.72
CA THR A 12 4.67 -7.41 14.57
C THR A 12 4.81 -8.88 14.96
N LYS A 13 5.76 -9.20 15.85
CA LYS A 13 5.98 -10.57 16.34
C LYS A 13 4.81 -11.11 17.16
N GLN A 14 4.08 -10.24 17.86
CA GLN A 14 2.93 -10.60 18.70
C GLN A 14 1.62 -10.60 17.91
N SER A 15 1.48 -9.71 16.92
CA SER A 15 0.24 -9.51 16.18
C SER A 15 0.14 -10.27 14.87
N GLN A 16 1.28 -10.69 14.28
CA GLN A 16 1.28 -11.44 13.02
C GLN A 16 1.48 -12.94 13.21
N LEU A 17 0.53 -13.72 12.70
CA LEU A 17 0.66 -15.14 12.49
C LEU A 17 1.31 -15.40 11.13
N TYR A 18 2.52 -15.92 11.13
CA TYR A 18 3.18 -16.37 9.91
C TYR A 18 2.45 -17.59 9.32
N ILE A 19 2.11 -17.53 8.03
CA ILE A 19 1.46 -18.64 7.33
C ILE A 19 2.48 -19.35 6.44
N TRP A 20 3.07 -18.60 5.50
CA TRP A 20 4.10 -19.12 4.61
C TRP A 20 4.87 -17.98 3.95
N ALA A 21 6.07 -18.27 3.46
CA ALA A 21 6.84 -17.42 2.57
C ALA A 21 7.64 -18.33 1.65
N ALA A 22 7.86 -17.89 0.43
CA ALA A 22 8.84 -18.50 -0.44
C ALA A 22 9.43 -17.46 -1.38
N TRP A 23 10.60 -17.78 -1.91
CA TRP A 23 11.30 -16.91 -2.84
C TRP A 23 10.53 -16.81 -4.15
N HIS A 24 10.31 -15.60 -4.66
CA HIS A 24 9.53 -15.37 -5.89
C HIS A 24 10.06 -16.17 -7.09
N LYS A 25 11.38 -16.37 -7.20
CA LYS A 25 12.01 -17.17 -8.26
C LYS A 25 11.71 -18.66 -8.17
N SER A 26 11.27 -19.13 -7.01
CA SER A 26 10.92 -20.52 -6.74
C SER A 26 9.43 -20.80 -6.95
N PHE A 27 8.62 -19.77 -7.24
CA PHE A 27 7.20 -19.92 -7.55
C PHE A 27 6.98 -20.08 -9.04
N SER A 28 6.56 -21.28 -9.46
CA SER A 28 5.84 -21.42 -10.71
C SER A 28 4.40 -20.93 -10.54
N LYS A 29 3.70 -20.73 -11.66
CA LYS A 29 2.28 -20.36 -11.65
C LYS A 29 1.44 -21.43 -10.96
N GLU A 30 1.76 -22.71 -11.22
CA GLU A 30 1.09 -23.88 -10.66
C GLU A 30 1.24 -23.91 -9.14
N THR A 31 2.45 -23.66 -8.61
CA THR A 31 2.68 -23.59 -7.17
C THR A 31 1.85 -22.47 -6.52
N ASN A 32 1.75 -21.31 -7.17
CA ASN A 32 0.91 -20.21 -6.66
C ASN A 32 -0.58 -20.61 -6.66
N ASP A 33 -1.06 -21.25 -7.72
CA ASP A 33 -2.45 -21.71 -7.82
C ASP A 33 -2.78 -22.77 -6.74
N ASP A 34 -1.86 -23.69 -6.44
CA ASP A 34 -2.02 -24.67 -5.36
C ASP A 34 -2.07 -24.01 -3.98
N LEU A 35 -1.19 -23.03 -3.71
CA LEU A 35 -1.23 -22.30 -2.45
C LEU A 35 -2.54 -21.53 -2.26
N TRP A 36 -3.04 -20.86 -3.30
CA TRP A 36 -4.32 -20.17 -3.21
C TRP A 36 -5.49 -21.14 -3.08
N SER A 37 -5.40 -22.36 -3.63
CA SER A 37 -6.40 -23.43 -3.41
C SER A 37 -6.45 -23.83 -1.93
N LEU A 38 -5.28 -24.08 -1.34
CA LEU A 38 -5.15 -24.46 0.07
C LEU A 38 -5.64 -23.36 1.02
N LEU A 39 -5.30 -22.10 0.72
CA LEU A 39 -5.77 -20.95 1.49
C LEU A 39 -7.27 -20.77 1.38
N LEU A 40 -7.84 -20.87 0.18
CA LEU A 40 -9.28 -20.77 -0.03
C LEU A 40 -10.03 -21.87 0.71
N TRP A 41 -9.55 -23.11 0.68
CA TRP A 41 -10.09 -24.23 1.43
C TRP A 41 -10.09 -23.95 2.96
N SER A 42 -9.00 -23.40 3.47
CA SER A 42 -8.91 -22.97 4.87
C SER A 42 -9.92 -21.86 5.18
N PHE A 43 -10.07 -20.88 4.28
CA PHE A 43 -11.00 -19.77 4.42
C PHE A 43 -12.47 -20.20 4.38
N GLU A 44 -12.85 -21.15 3.53
CA GLU A 44 -14.21 -21.71 3.51
C GLU A 44 -14.54 -22.41 4.84
N SER A 45 -13.54 -23.08 5.43
CA SER A 45 -13.67 -23.72 6.75
C SER A 45 -13.84 -22.69 7.87
N LEU A 46 -13.02 -21.62 7.87
CA LEU A 46 -13.15 -20.51 8.82
C LEU A 46 -14.48 -19.78 8.69
N TRP A 47 -14.96 -19.56 7.46
CA TRP A 47 -16.23 -18.91 7.20
C TRP A 47 -17.42 -19.75 7.66
N SER A 48 -17.39 -21.06 7.44
CA SER A 48 -18.46 -21.96 7.87
C SER A 48 -18.45 -22.23 9.38
N GLY A 49 -17.28 -22.14 10.02
CA GLY A 49 -17.09 -22.50 11.44
C GLY A 49 -17.09 -24.01 11.65
N VAL A 50 -16.73 -24.78 10.62
CA VAL A 50 -16.80 -26.25 10.62
C VAL A 50 -15.52 -26.83 10.01
N PHE A 51 -15.03 -27.94 10.58
CA PHE A 51 -13.92 -28.68 9.99
C PHE A 51 -14.32 -29.25 8.62
N PRO A 52 -13.48 -29.09 7.59
CA PRO A 52 -13.79 -29.56 6.25
C PRO A 52 -13.90 -31.08 6.23
N LYS A 53 -14.82 -31.61 5.42
CA LYS A 53 -15.00 -33.07 5.25
C LYS A 53 -13.99 -33.70 4.29
N LYS A 54 -13.41 -32.86 3.42
CA LYS A 54 -12.49 -33.23 2.37
C LYS A 54 -11.23 -32.40 2.47
N ASP A 55 -10.11 -32.93 2.02
CA ASP A 55 -8.87 -32.17 1.90
C ASP A 55 -8.98 -31.07 0.83
N TRP A 56 -7.94 -30.26 0.69
CA TRP A 56 -7.89 -29.16 -0.27
C TRP A 56 -7.92 -29.60 -1.74
N ARG A 57 -7.68 -30.89 -2.01
CA ARG A 57 -7.75 -31.50 -3.34
C ARG A 57 -9.12 -32.13 -3.62
N GLY A 58 -9.99 -32.21 -2.61
CA GLY A 58 -11.35 -32.74 -2.70
C GLY A 58 -11.47 -34.24 -2.37
N TYR A 59 -10.43 -34.85 -1.79
CA TYR A 59 -10.46 -36.24 -1.32
C TYR A 59 -11.01 -36.32 0.09
N ASP A 60 -11.77 -37.37 0.39
CA ASP A 60 -12.22 -37.65 1.76
C ASP A 60 -11.01 -38.02 2.65
N PHE A 61 -11.05 -37.60 3.91
CA PHE A 61 -10.06 -38.02 4.89
C PHE A 61 -10.26 -39.50 5.25
N ASP A 62 -9.18 -40.17 5.65
CA ASP A 62 -9.28 -41.47 6.30
C ASP A 62 -10.13 -41.31 7.59
N PRO A 63 -11.25 -42.05 7.75
CA PRO A 63 -12.12 -41.95 8.92
C PRO A 63 -11.39 -42.14 10.27
N HIS A 64 -10.25 -42.84 10.26
CA HIS A 64 -9.46 -43.10 11.45
C HIS A 64 -8.37 -42.06 11.70
N SER A 65 -8.11 -41.13 10.77
CA SER A 65 -7.15 -40.05 10.99
C SER A 65 -7.71 -38.96 11.91
N PRO A 66 -6.84 -38.15 12.56
CA PRO A 66 -7.29 -37.01 13.35
C PRO A 66 -8.19 -36.04 12.59
N GLU A 67 -7.93 -35.83 11.30
CA GLU A 67 -8.73 -34.98 10.41
C GLU A 67 -10.09 -35.62 10.12
N GLY A 68 -10.14 -36.92 9.80
CA GLY A 68 -11.38 -37.65 9.54
C GLY A 68 -12.31 -37.71 10.75
N GLN A 69 -11.74 -37.85 11.96
CA GLN A 69 -12.52 -37.81 13.19
C GLN A 69 -13.16 -36.44 13.45
N ARG A 70 -12.49 -35.35 13.05
CA ARG A 70 -12.98 -33.97 13.25
C ARG A 70 -13.87 -33.49 12.11
N ALA A 71 -13.87 -34.16 10.96
CA ALA A 71 -14.62 -33.77 9.78
C ALA A 71 -16.10 -33.47 10.08
N GLY A 72 -16.57 -32.27 9.72
CA GLY A 72 -17.94 -31.84 9.96
C GLY A 72 -18.27 -31.41 11.40
N GLN A 73 -17.32 -31.52 12.34
CA GLN A 73 -17.47 -30.96 13.69
C GLN A 73 -17.24 -29.44 13.67
N TYR A 74 -17.73 -28.77 14.72
CA TYR A 74 -17.51 -27.33 14.87
C TYR A 74 -16.03 -27.00 15.02
N LEU A 75 -15.56 -26.07 14.17
CA LEU A 75 -14.26 -25.44 14.30
C LEU A 75 -14.38 -24.31 15.32
N ALA A 76 -13.48 -24.27 16.31
CA ALA A 76 -13.46 -23.26 17.36
C ALA A 76 -14.86 -23.04 17.98
N ASP A 77 -15.49 -24.12 18.46
CA ASP A 77 -16.82 -24.09 19.10
C ASP A 77 -17.93 -23.42 18.27
N GLY A 78 -17.76 -23.38 16.94
CA GLY A 78 -18.73 -22.81 15.99
C GLY A 78 -18.49 -21.33 15.69
N TYR A 79 -17.47 -20.71 16.28
CA TYR A 79 -17.03 -19.37 15.88
C TYR A 79 -16.55 -19.37 14.43
N ARG A 80 -16.75 -18.23 13.77
CA ARG A 80 -16.42 -18.02 12.36
C ARG A 80 -15.40 -16.91 12.23
N ALA A 81 -14.54 -17.04 11.23
CA ALA A 81 -13.60 -16.00 10.84
C ALA A 81 -13.83 -15.63 9.38
N VAL A 82 -13.70 -14.34 9.07
CA VAL A 82 -13.82 -13.82 7.70
C VAL A 82 -12.57 -13.03 7.37
N LEU A 83 -12.05 -13.24 6.15
CA LEU A 83 -11.01 -12.38 5.63
C LEU A 83 -11.63 -11.03 5.25
N VAL A 84 -11.25 -10.00 5.98
CA VAL A 84 -11.72 -8.62 5.78
C VAL A 84 -10.74 -7.78 4.95
N ALA A 85 -9.47 -8.15 4.97
CA ALA A 85 -8.42 -7.41 4.27
C ALA A 85 -7.28 -8.32 3.81
N SER A 86 -6.92 -8.16 2.55
CA SER A 86 -5.73 -8.67 1.91
C SER A 86 -4.85 -7.47 1.55
N CYS A 87 -3.78 -7.28 2.31
CA CYS A 87 -2.89 -6.12 2.20
C CYS A 87 -1.59 -6.46 1.47
N GLY A 88 -1.09 -5.54 0.67
CA GLY A 88 0.16 -5.69 -0.07
C GLY A 88 0.43 -4.54 -1.02
N ASP A 89 1.65 -4.48 -1.56
CA ASP A 89 2.00 -3.51 -2.61
C ASP A 89 1.41 -3.90 -3.97
N LEU A 90 1.48 -2.97 -4.93
CA LEU A 90 0.90 -3.14 -6.27
C LEU A 90 1.53 -4.29 -7.06
N ASP A 91 2.80 -4.59 -6.84
CA ASP A 91 3.49 -5.68 -7.56
C ASP A 91 3.09 -7.04 -7.00
N TYR A 92 2.97 -7.17 -5.67
CA TYR A 92 2.45 -8.35 -5.02
C TYR A 92 1.02 -8.66 -5.48
N MET A 93 0.15 -7.63 -5.47
CA MET A 93 -1.24 -7.75 -5.93
C MET A 93 -1.34 -8.22 -7.37
N ALA A 94 -0.52 -7.66 -8.26
CA ALA A 94 -0.55 -8.04 -9.67
C ALA A 94 0.03 -9.45 -9.91
N GLN A 95 1.16 -9.77 -9.28
CA GLN A 95 1.89 -11.02 -9.54
C GLN A 95 1.23 -12.24 -8.89
N PHE A 96 0.86 -12.13 -7.62
CA PHE A 96 0.38 -13.29 -6.85
C PHE A 96 -1.14 -13.38 -6.86
N GLN A 97 -1.84 -12.25 -6.86
CA GLN A 97 -3.30 -12.21 -6.85
C GLN A 97 -3.91 -11.99 -8.23
N GLY A 98 -3.10 -11.88 -9.30
CA GLY A 98 -3.59 -11.73 -10.67
C GLY A 98 -4.43 -10.46 -10.87
N LEU A 99 -4.23 -9.44 -10.05
CA LEU A 99 -4.92 -8.15 -10.18
C LEU A 99 -4.27 -7.32 -11.32
N PRO A 100 -4.97 -6.31 -11.85
CA PRO A 100 -4.43 -5.43 -12.88
C PRO A 100 -3.08 -4.83 -12.50
N ARG A 101 -2.16 -4.76 -13.47
CA ARG A 101 -0.87 -4.08 -13.30
C ARG A 101 -1.06 -2.56 -13.34
N TRP A 102 -0.33 -1.86 -12.48
CA TRP A 102 -0.33 -0.40 -12.36
C TRP A 102 0.05 0.33 -13.66
N ASN A 103 0.79 -0.33 -14.57
CA ASN A 103 1.20 0.23 -15.85
C ASN A 103 0.26 -0.10 -17.02
N SER A 104 -0.84 -0.82 -16.76
CA SER A 104 -1.81 -1.22 -17.79
C SER A 104 -2.76 -0.08 -18.18
N ASN A 105 -3.55 -0.29 -19.24
CA ASN A 105 -4.57 0.68 -19.65
C ASN A 105 -5.74 0.80 -18.67
N SER A 106 -5.97 -0.22 -17.84
CA SER A 106 -7.01 -0.27 -16.80
C SER A 106 -6.38 -0.71 -15.47
N PRO A 107 -5.63 0.19 -14.81
CA PRO A 107 -4.66 -0.20 -13.79
C PRO A 107 -5.24 -0.48 -12.40
N CYS A 108 -6.49 -0.10 -12.15
CA CYS A 108 -7.10 -0.22 -10.83
C CYS A 108 -7.99 -1.46 -10.73
N CYS A 109 -7.88 -2.18 -9.61
CA CYS A 109 -8.79 -3.28 -9.29
C CYS A 109 -10.07 -2.81 -8.58
N LEU A 110 -10.09 -1.60 -8.01
CA LEU A 110 -11.19 -1.06 -7.20
C LEU A 110 -12.15 -0.13 -7.98
N CYS A 111 -11.73 0.39 -9.13
CA CYS A 111 -12.58 1.17 -10.03
C CYS A 111 -12.28 0.87 -11.51
N GLN A 112 -13.09 1.41 -12.40
CA GLN A 112 -12.93 1.29 -13.86
C GLN A 112 -12.14 2.46 -14.44
N CYS A 113 -11.15 3.00 -13.72
CA CYS A 113 -10.30 4.06 -14.25
C CYS A 113 -9.44 3.52 -15.41
N GLN A 114 -9.06 4.43 -16.30
CA GLN A 114 -8.26 4.14 -17.48
C GLN A 114 -7.03 5.03 -17.51
N LYS A 115 -6.02 4.65 -18.30
CA LYS A 115 -4.82 5.49 -18.50
C LYS A 115 -5.10 6.76 -19.31
N LYS A 116 -6.09 6.73 -20.20
CA LYS A 116 -6.46 7.83 -21.10
C LYS A 116 -7.98 7.89 -21.25
N GLY A 117 -8.49 9.00 -21.79
CA GLY A 117 -9.92 9.22 -22.02
C GLY A 117 -10.63 9.81 -20.80
N ASP A 118 -11.96 9.82 -20.85
CA ASP A 118 -12.80 10.52 -19.85
C ASP A 118 -12.65 9.96 -18.44
N ARG A 119 -12.37 8.66 -18.33
CA ARG A 119 -12.12 7.97 -17.06
C ARG A 119 -10.63 7.93 -16.70
N SER A 120 -9.83 8.85 -17.23
CA SER A 120 -8.40 8.92 -16.97
C SER A 120 -8.12 9.12 -15.48
N TRP A 121 -7.27 8.27 -14.88
CA TRP A 121 -6.80 8.47 -13.50
C TRP A 121 -5.87 9.68 -13.34
N HIS A 122 -5.46 10.31 -14.45
CA HIS A 122 -4.76 11.60 -14.43
C HIS A 122 -5.69 12.80 -14.19
N CYS A 123 -7.01 12.61 -14.22
CA CYS A 123 -7.97 13.66 -13.88
C CYS A 123 -8.21 13.68 -12.37
N PHE A 124 -7.72 14.72 -11.70
CA PHE A 124 -7.85 14.91 -10.24
C PHE A 124 -9.00 15.86 -9.84
N ALA A 125 -9.83 16.27 -10.80
CA ALA A 125 -10.98 17.12 -10.53
C ALA A 125 -11.98 16.44 -9.59
N ALA A 126 -12.72 17.25 -8.81
CA ALA A 126 -13.72 16.74 -7.88
C ALA A 126 -14.84 15.95 -8.59
N ASP A 127 -15.12 16.26 -9.84
CA ASP A 127 -16.11 15.60 -10.70
C ASP A 127 -15.49 14.61 -11.70
N ALA A 128 -14.21 14.25 -11.53
CA ALA A 128 -13.52 13.32 -12.43
C ALA A 128 -14.32 12.02 -12.62
N ALA A 129 -14.61 11.66 -13.88
CA ALA A 129 -15.59 10.61 -14.19
C ALA A 129 -15.25 9.24 -13.56
N TRP A 130 -13.96 8.91 -13.42
CA TRP A 130 -13.52 7.65 -12.81
C TRP A 130 -13.94 7.49 -11.34
N ARG A 131 -14.21 8.59 -10.61
CA ARG A 131 -14.66 8.53 -9.22
C ARG A 131 -16.04 7.87 -9.08
N THR A 132 -16.84 7.88 -10.15
CA THR A 132 -18.18 7.27 -10.19
C THR A 132 -18.17 5.81 -10.64
N THR A 133 -17.00 5.25 -10.96
CA THR A 133 -16.88 3.92 -11.57
C THR A 133 -16.32 2.86 -10.62
N LEU A 134 -16.53 3.05 -9.32
CA LEU A 134 -16.16 2.07 -8.29
C LEU A 134 -16.89 0.75 -8.54
N TRP A 135 -16.18 -0.35 -8.33
CA TRP A 135 -16.75 -1.67 -8.51
C TRP A 135 -17.71 -2.03 -7.39
N THR A 136 -18.91 -2.50 -7.75
CA THR A 136 -19.72 -3.32 -6.84
C THR A 136 -19.24 -4.77 -6.88
N PRO A 137 -19.48 -5.60 -5.84
CA PRO A 137 -19.10 -7.01 -5.87
C PRO A 137 -19.66 -7.76 -7.08
N ALA A 138 -20.93 -7.52 -7.43
CA ALA A 138 -21.58 -8.14 -8.57
C ALA A 138 -20.97 -7.69 -9.91
N ALA A 139 -20.77 -6.38 -10.10
CA ALA A 139 -20.17 -5.85 -11.33
C ALA A 139 -18.73 -6.34 -11.51
N TRP A 140 -17.96 -6.42 -10.42
CA TRP A 140 -16.60 -6.95 -10.47
C TRP A 140 -16.57 -8.44 -10.81
N LYS A 141 -17.45 -9.25 -10.21
CA LYS A 141 -17.57 -10.68 -10.54
C LYS A 141 -18.01 -10.91 -11.99
N ALA A 142 -18.82 -10.01 -12.55
CA ALA A 142 -19.22 -10.05 -13.96
C ALA A 142 -18.13 -9.57 -14.92
N TRP A 143 -17.08 -8.88 -14.43
CA TRP A 143 -16.04 -8.32 -15.28
C TRP A 143 -15.20 -9.45 -15.91
N PRO A 144 -15.11 -9.53 -17.26
CA PRO A 144 -14.37 -10.60 -17.92
C PRO A 144 -12.86 -10.58 -17.67
N SER A 145 -12.29 -9.39 -17.42
CA SER A 145 -10.86 -9.23 -17.17
C SER A 145 -10.50 -9.16 -15.69
N ARG A 146 -11.41 -9.58 -14.79
CA ARG A 146 -11.12 -9.69 -13.36
C ARG A 146 -10.02 -10.72 -13.10
N SER A 147 -9.46 -10.69 -11.89
CA SER A 147 -8.45 -11.67 -11.50
C SER A 147 -8.95 -13.11 -11.65
N THR A 148 -8.11 -13.96 -12.23
CA THR A 148 -8.33 -15.39 -12.33
C THR A 148 -7.84 -16.16 -11.10
N ASN A 149 -7.30 -15.47 -10.08
CA ASN A 149 -6.84 -16.12 -8.86
C ASN A 149 -8.02 -16.82 -8.15
N LYS A 150 -7.79 -18.06 -7.69
CA LYS A 150 -8.79 -18.92 -7.07
C LYS A 150 -9.50 -18.27 -5.88
N MET A 151 -8.80 -17.42 -5.13
CA MET A 151 -9.36 -16.64 -4.03
C MET A 151 -10.62 -15.87 -4.42
N PHE A 152 -10.69 -15.37 -5.66
CA PHE A 152 -11.80 -14.55 -6.14
C PHE A 152 -12.79 -15.31 -7.05
N GLN A 153 -12.61 -16.61 -7.25
CA GLN A 153 -13.52 -17.41 -8.07
C GLN A 153 -14.75 -17.88 -7.29
N LYS A 154 -14.64 -18.02 -5.97
CA LYS A 154 -15.74 -18.37 -5.08
C LYS A 154 -16.51 -17.13 -4.65
N ASP A 155 -17.77 -17.32 -4.28
CA ASP A 155 -18.63 -16.20 -3.89
C ASP A 155 -18.23 -15.51 -2.59
N LEU A 156 -17.36 -16.14 -1.81
CA LEU A 156 -16.90 -15.69 -0.51
C LEU A 156 -16.16 -14.34 -0.56
N TYR A 157 -15.41 -14.08 -1.64
CA TYR A 157 -14.57 -12.89 -1.75
C TYR A 157 -14.80 -12.12 -3.04
N SER A 158 -14.56 -10.81 -2.96
CA SER A 158 -14.53 -9.89 -4.11
C SER A 158 -13.35 -8.94 -3.93
N VAL A 159 -13.11 -8.07 -4.91
CA VAL A 159 -12.02 -7.09 -4.84
C VAL A 159 -12.11 -6.12 -3.65
N LEU A 160 -13.26 -6.03 -2.98
CA LEU A 160 -13.43 -5.19 -1.80
C LEU A 160 -12.57 -5.63 -0.61
N VAL A 161 -12.07 -6.87 -0.61
CA VAL A 161 -11.10 -7.31 0.41
C VAL A 161 -9.67 -6.88 0.08
N VAL A 162 -9.42 -6.27 -1.08
CA VAL A 162 -8.07 -5.84 -1.48
C VAL A 162 -7.79 -4.45 -0.90
N HIS A 163 -6.72 -4.36 -0.12
CA HIS A 163 -6.24 -3.10 0.45
C HIS A 163 -4.79 -2.88 0.04
N PHE A 164 -4.47 -1.67 -0.40
CA PHE A 164 -3.09 -1.36 -0.75
C PHE A 164 -2.30 -0.95 0.50
N ASP A 165 -1.06 -1.41 0.55
CA ASP A 165 -0.16 -1.09 1.65
C ASP A 165 0.11 0.43 1.72
N LEU A 166 -0.23 1.02 2.87
CA LEU A 166 -0.06 2.44 3.13
C LEU A 166 1.39 2.87 2.96
N MET A 167 2.34 2.03 3.39
CA MET A 167 3.76 2.34 3.32
C MET A 167 4.22 2.57 1.87
N HIS A 168 3.79 1.71 0.93
CA HIS A 168 4.13 1.85 -0.48
C HIS A 168 3.32 2.93 -1.20
N CYS A 169 2.05 3.12 -0.86
CA CYS A 169 1.21 4.12 -1.53
C CYS A 169 1.53 5.55 -1.09
N ARG A 170 1.76 5.76 0.20
CA ARG A 170 1.97 7.07 0.80
C ARG A 170 3.45 7.40 0.96
N TYR A 171 4.14 6.70 1.85
CA TYR A 171 5.51 7.08 2.25
C TYR A 171 6.52 6.85 1.13
N LEU A 172 6.58 5.64 0.55
CA LEU A 172 7.48 5.33 -0.57
C LEU A 172 6.88 5.70 -1.94
N GLY A 173 5.60 6.03 -1.96
CA GLY A 173 4.83 6.44 -3.13
C GLY A 173 4.84 7.94 -3.30
N TYR A 174 3.68 8.58 -3.09
CA TYR A 174 3.49 9.98 -3.46
C TYR A 174 4.29 10.96 -2.58
N LEU A 175 4.54 10.67 -1.30
CA LEU A 175 5.26 11.62 -0.43
C LEU A 175 6.72 11.79 -0.83
N GLN A 176 7.38 10.73 -1.30
CA GLN A 176 8.72 10.88 -1.88
C GLN A 176 8.71 11.78 -3.11
N GLN A 177 7.67 11.73 -3.94
CA GLN A 177 7.52 12.64 -5.08
C GLN A 177 7.22 14.07 -4.61
N LEU A 178 6.25 14.25 -3.70
CA LEU A 178 5.89 15.55 -3.15
C LEU A 178 7.10 16.25 -2.51
N TYR A 179 7.78 15.57 -1.58
CA TYR A 179 8.95 16.14 -0.92
C TYR A 179 10.11 16.34 -1.91
N GLY A 180 10.29 15.43 -2.87
CA GLY A 180 11.25 15.64 -3.95
C GLY A 180 10.98 16.94 -4.72
N SER A 181 9.72 17.21 -5.06
CA SER A 181 9.28 18.42 -5.74
C SER A 181 9.44 19.66 -4.87
N VAL A 182 9.11 19.60 -3.58
CA VAL A 182 9.34 20.73 -2.65
C VAL A 182 10.82 21.08 -2.58
N PHE A 183 11.69 20.08 -2.43
CA PHE A 183 13.14 20.30 -2.43
C PHE A 183 13.61 20.90 -3.76
N TRP A 184 13.07 20.43 -4.88
CA TRP A 184 13.39 20.97 -6.20
C TRP A 184 12.97 22.44 -6.32
N VAL A 185 11.73 22.80 -5.97
CA VAL A 185 11.25 24.19 -6.02
C VAL A 185 12.07 25.09 -5.11
N LEU A 186 12.38 24.65 -3.88
CA LEU A 186 13.20 25.44 -2.97
C LEU A 186 14.62 25.65 -3.50
N CYS A 187 15.28 24.58 -3.94
CA CYS A 187 16.69 24.65 -4.34
C CYS A 187 16.91 25.31 -5.71
N GLU A 188 15.97 25.19 -6.63
CA GLU A 188 16.19 25.55 -8.05
C GLU A 188 15.42 26.81 -8.44
N GLU A 189 14.27 27.08 -7.83
CA GLU A 189 13.38 28.17 -8.26
C GLU A 189 13.22 29.28 -7.20
N THR A 190 13.46 28.97 -5.92
CA THR A 190 13.10 29.88 -4.81
C THR A 190 14.32 30.52 -4.16
N MET A 191 15.25 29.69 -3.65
CA MET A 191 16.38 30.15 -2.87
C MET A 191 17.48 30.75 -3.77
N GLN A 192 18.14 31.78 -3.28
CA GLN A 192 19.27 32.39 -3.98
C GLN A 192 20.52 31.53 -3.79
N GLY A 193 21.19 31.16 -4.88
CA GLY A 193 22.43 30.40 -4.83
C GLY A 193 22.44 29.24 -5.82
N SER A 194 23.49 28.41 -5.75
CA SER A 194 23.49 27.18 -6.52
C SER A 194 22.56 26.14 -5.87
N PRO A 195 21.92 25.24 -6.63
CA PRO A 195 21.08 24.18 -6.07
C PRO A 195 21.80 23.28 -5.06
N SER A 196 23.13 23.19 -5.14
CA SER A 196 23.95 22.44 -4.17
C SER A 196 24.08 23.18 -2.85
N ASP A 197 24.33 24.49 -2.88
CA ASP A 197 24.43 25.32 -1.68
C ASP A 197 23.09 25.40 -0.96
N ASN A 198 22.01 25.61 -1.73
CA ASN A 198 20.64 25.60 -1.22
C ASN A 198 20.31 24.26 -0.55
N LEU A 199 20.68 23.12 -1.15
CA LEU A 199 20.49 21.81 -0.55
C LEU A 199 21.25 21.65 0.79
N HIS A 200 22.45 22.22 0.91
CA HIS A 200 23.19 22.22 2.17
C HIS A 200 22.48 23.03 3.26
N GLU A 201 21.88 24.16 2.91
CA GLU A 201 21.07 24.95 3.84
C GLU A 201 19.81 24.19 4.29
N LEU A 202 19.06 23.59 3.35
CA LEU A 202 17.90 22.76 3.66
C LEU A 202 18.28 21.57 4.56
N TRP A 203 19.43 20.95 4.32
CA TRP A 203 19.94 19.87 5.17
C TRP A 203 20.27 20.33 6.60
N ASN A 204 20.88 21.50 6.74
CA ASN A 204 21.19 22.08 8.05
C ASN A 204 19.91 22.43 8.82
N PHE A 205 18.91 22.98 8.13
CA PHE A 205 17.58 23.22 8.69
C PHE A 205 16.95 21.91 9.18
N LEU A 206 16.92 20.87 8.33
CA LEU A 206 16.32 19.58 8.66
C LEU A 206 16.95 18.94 9.91
N LYS A 207 18.28 18.91 9.98
CA LYS A 207 19.00 18.40 11.17
C LYS A 207 18.62 19.17 12.44
N THR A 208 18.58 20.49 12.36
CA THR A 208 18.24 21.37 13.50
C THR A 208 16.81 21.12 13.96
N TYR A 209 15.88 21.03 13.00
CA TYR A 209 14.48 20.72 13.27
C TYR A 209 14.32 19.36 13.96
N GLN A 210 14.94 18.31 13.40
CA GLN A 210 14.84 16.94 13.93
C GLN A 210 15.40 16.81 15.34
N SER A 211 16.53 17.48 15.62
CA SER A 211 17.13 17.52 16.96
C SER A 211 16.21 18.23 17.96
N THR A 212 15.68 19.39 17.57
CA THR A 212 14.83 20.23 18.43
C THR A 212 13.51 19.53 18.78
N HIS A 213 12.89 18.84 17.81
CA HIS A 213 11.58 18.22 17.97
C HIS A 213 11.65 16.73 18.35
N LYS A 214 12.86 16.17 18.54
CA LYS A 214 13.09 14.76 18.90
C LYS A 214 12.33 13.78 18.01
N VAL A 215 12.44 13.99 16.70
CA VAL A 215 11.76 13.17 15.68
C VAL A 215 12.10 11.69 15.86
N HIS A 216 11.08 10.82 15.88
CA HIS A 216 11.21 9.41 16.23
C HIS A 216 12.09 8.63 15.23
N SER A 217 11.84 8.78 13.92
CA SER A 217 12.65 8.20 12.84
C SER A 217 13.32 9.32 12.03
N PRO A 218 14.45 9.87 12.50
CA PRO A 218 15.11 10.96 11.80
C PRO A 218 15.65 10.50 10.45
N TYR A 219 15.42 11.31 9.43
CA TYR A 219 15.97 11.15 8.10
C TYR A 219 17.51 11.14 8.15
N SER A 220 18.10 9.97 7.89
CA SER A 220 19.54 9.73 8.07
C SER A 220 20.35 9.79 6.78
N GLN A 221 19.68 9.84 5.62
CA GLN A 221 20.36 9.91 4.32
C GLN A 221 21.01 11.28 4.15
N ARG A 222 22.28 11.33 3.76
CA ARG A 222 22.97 12.62 3.56
C ARG A 222 22.37 13.36 2.35
N LEU A 223 21.78 14.53 2.59
CA LEU A 223 21.34 15.47 1.55
C LEU A 223 22.50 16.36 1.10
N ASN A 224 23.50 15.76 0.47
CA ASN A 224 24.69 16.47 -0.01
C ASN A 224 24.85 16.41 -1.54
N LYS A 225 23.87 15.84 -2.24
CA LYS A 225 23.86 15.73 -3.70
C LYS A 225 22.46 16.02 -4.20
N VAL A 226 22.36 16.87 -5.22
CA VAL A 226 21.09 17.19 -5.91
C VAL A 226 20.39 15.91 -6.43
N SER A 227 21.16 14.85 -6.72
CA SER A 227 20.63 13.54 -7.12
C SER A 227 19.78 12.81 -6.06
N MET A 228 19.73 13.34 -4.82
CA MET A 228 18.86 12.85 -3.75
C MET A 228 17.39 13.20 -3.96
N TYR A 229 17.09 14.29 -4.68
CA TYR A 229 15.71 14.67 -5.03
C TYR A 229 15.48 14.84 -6.54
N LYS A 230 16.53 15.05 -7.35
CA LYS A 230 16.43 15.23 -8.81
C LYS A 230 17.05 14.05 -9.55
N LYS A 231 16.25 13.35 -10.35
CA LYS A 231 16.75 12.33 -11.29
C LYS A 231 17.06 12.97 -12.64
N LYS A 232 17.89 12.29 -13.46
CA LYS A 232 18.28 12.79 -14.79
C LYS A 232 17.13 12.81 -15.80
N THR A 233 16.19 11.86 -15.72
CA THR A 233 15.17 11.60 -16.75
C THR A 233 13.78 11.34 -16.18
N ASP A 234 13.50 11.80 -14.96
CA ASP A 234 12.29 11.48 -14.23
C ASP A 234 11.94 12.65 -13.29
N TYR A 235 10.70 12.68 -12.80
CA TYR A 235 10.22 13.71 -11.89
C TYR A 235 11.02 13.73 -10.59
N PRO A 236 11.05 14.88 -9.88
CA PRO A 236 11.68 14.94 -8.57
C PRO A 236 11.12 13.87 -7.62
N LYS A 237 12.03 13.16 -6.95
CA LYS A 237 11.71 12.12 -5.99
C LYS A 237 12.79 12.06 -4.93
N LEU A 238 12.43 12.38 -3.70
CA LEU A 238 13.30 12.26 -2.54
C LEU A 238 13.52 10.79 -2.20
N ARG A 239 14.78 10.38 -2.04
CA ARG A 239 15.13 9.02 -1.59
C ARG A 239 15.01 8.93 -0.08
N GLY A 240 14.47 7.85 0.47
CA GLY A 240 14.45 7.65 1.92
C GLY A 240 13.78 6.34 2.32
N LYS A 241 13.95 5.94 3.58
CA LYS A 241 13.18 4.82 4.15
C LYS A 241 11.78 5.31 4.50
N ALA A 242 10.79 4.41 4.50
CA ALA A 242 9.41 4.79 4.75
C ALA A 242 9.21 5.53 6.09
N ALA A 243 9.78 5.02 7.18
CA ALA A 243 9.69 5.65 8.50
C ALA A 243 10.33 7.04 8.51
N GLU A 244 11.44 7.23 7.80
CA GLU A 244 12.09 8.54 7.67
C GLU A 244 11.21 9.53 6.90
N ILE A 245 10.54 9.08 5.83
CA ILE A 245 9.65 9.93 5.03
C ILE A 245 8.37 10.27 5.80
N LYS A 246 7.79 9.31 6.53
CA LYS A 246 6.63 9.51 7.41
C LYS A 246 6.91 10.68 8.38
N ASP A 247 7.99 10.55 9.14
CA ASP A 247 8.30 11.48 10.24
C ASP A 247 8.87 12.84 9.76
N MET A 248 8.98 13.04 8.45
CA MET A 248 9.50 14.28 7.87
C MET A 248 8.41 15.32 7.55
N ALA A 249 7.13 14.98 7.62
CA ALA A 249 6.01 15.84 7.21
C ALA A 249 6.08 17.25 7.83
N ALA A 250 6.17 17.32 9.16
CA ALA A 250 6.23 18.59 9.87
C ALA A 250 7.52 19.38 9.57
N ALA A 251 8.64 18.69 9.38
CA ALA A 251 9.91 19.33 9.02
C ALA A 251 9.87 19.95 7.62
N VAL A 252 9.31 19.25 6.63
CA VAL A 252 9.13 19.81 5.26
C VAL A 252 8.15 20.98 5.29
N ARG A 253 7.08 20.90 6.08
CA ARG A 253 6.14 22.02 6.24
C ARG A 253 6.78 23.27 6.85
N ALA A 254 7.61 23.09 7.88
CA ALA A 254 8.36 24.17 8.51
C ALA A 254 9.43 24.74 7.57
N MET A 255 10.11 23.87 6.81
CA MET A 255 11.07 24.25 5.78
C MET A 255 10.42 25.10 4.69
N TRP A 256 9.25 24.68 4.18
CA TRP A 256 8.49 25.44 3.21
C TRP A 256 8.13 26.83 3.74
N ALA A 257 7.64 26.93 4.98
CA ALA A 257 7.33 28.22 5.61
C ALA A 257 8.55 29.14 5.75
N HIS A 258 9.72 28.56 5.98
CA HIS A 258 10.94 29.31 6.25
C HIS A 258 11.60 29.84 4.97
N PHE A 259 11.68 29.02 3.93
CA PHE A 259 12.43 29.33 2.70
C PHE A 259 11.55 29.71 1.51
N GLY A 260 10.27 29.37 1.52
CA GLY A 260 9.38 29.66 0.41
C GLY A 260 9.02 31.14 0.29
N VAL A 261 8.73 31.59 -0.93
CA VAL A 261 8.36 32.97 -1.23
C VAL A 261 6.83 33.06 -1.36
N PRO A 262 6.16 34.03 -0.73
CA PRO A 262 4.71 34.18 -0.85
C PRO A 262 4.23 34.31 -2.29
N GLY A 263 3.26 33.49 -2.67
CA GLY A 263 2.66 33.42 -3.99
C GLY A 263 1.51 32.40 -4.00
N GLN A 264 0.80 32.26 -5.13
CA GLN A 264 -0.30 31.30 -5.22
C GLN A 264 0.19 29.86 -5.03
N ASP A 265 1.21 29.43 -5.77
CA ASP A 265 1.81 28.09 -5.64
C ASP A 265 2.33 27.83 -4.22
N PHE A 266 2.82 28.88 -3.54
CA PHE A 266 3.25 28.80 -2.14
C PHE A 266 2.12 28.41 -1.19
N GLN A 267 0.93 29.01 -1.39
CA GLN A 267 -0.25 28.71 -0.58
C GLN A 267 -0.78 27.30 -0.87
N GLU A 268 -0.84 26.90 -2.13
CA GLU A 268 -1.36 25.59 -2.54
C GLU A 268 -0.47 24.45 -2.03
N ILE A 269 0.86 24.57 -2.21
CA ILE A 269 1.83 23.60 -1.67
C ILE A 269 1.81 23.62 -0.15
N GLY A 270 1.71 24.79 0.47
CA GLY A 270 1.60 24.93 1.92
C GLY A 270 0.39 24.19 2.48
N LEU A 271 -0.78 24.33 1.84
CA LEU A 271 -2.01 23.62 2.22
C LEU A 271 -1.85 22.11 2.06
N LEU A 272 -1.24 21.63 0.98
CA LEU A 272 -0.99 20.21 0.78
C LEU A 272 -0.07 19.63 1.88
N LEU A 273 0.95 20.38 2.29
CA LEU A 273 1.84 19.99 3.39
C LEU A 273 1.12 20.03 4.75
N ASP A 274 0.22 20.98 4.98
CA ASP A 274 -0.64 21.02 6.17
C ASP A 274 -1.57 19.80 6.25
N LEU A 275 -2.22 19.44 5.14
CA LEU A 275 -3.04 18.24 5.04
C LEU A 275 -2.21 16.97 5.22
N THR A 276 -0.95 16.98 4.79
CA THR A 276 -0.02 15.87 5.01
C THR A 276 0.25 15.68 6.51
N CYS A 277 0.48 16.76 7.25
CA CYS A 277 0.69 16.71 8.71
C CYS A 277 -0.58 16.22 9.44
N LYS A 278 -1.75 16.81 9.14
CA LYS A 278 -3.04 16.41 9.72
C LYS A 278 -3.37 14.94 9.49
N PHE A 279 -2.97 14.38 8.36
CA PHE A 279 -3.18 12.96 8.10
C PHE A 279 -2.38 12.07 9.05
N GLU A 280 -1.15 12.45 9.40
CA GLU A 280 -0.36 11.68 10.37
C GLU A 280 -0.98 11.76 11.77
N GLU A 281 -1.51 12.93 12.16
CA GLU A 281 -2.24 13.11 13.44
C GLU A 281 -3.49 12.21 13.54
N ILE A 282 -4.14 11.88 12.42
CA ILE A 282 -5.32 11.00 12.40
C ILE A 282 -4.92 9.52 12.58
N LEU A 283 -3.69 9.14 12.22
CA LEU A 283 -3.22 7.77 12.26
C LEU A 283 -2.57 7.37 13.60
N GLU A 284 -2.26 8.35 14.46
CA GLU A 284 -1.66 8.16 15.79
C GLU A 284 -2.73 8.05 16.89
#